data_AF-A0A8J7DEQ5-F1
#
_entry.id   AF-A0A8J7DEQ5-F1
#
_cell.length_a   1.000
_cell.length_b   1.000
_cell.length_c   1.000
_cell.angle_alpha   90.00
_cell.angle_beta   90.00
_cell.angle_gamma   90.00
#
_symmetry.space_group_name_H-M   'P 1'
#
loop_
_entity.id
_entity.type
_entity.pdbx_description
1 polymer ?
#
loop_
_entity_poly.entity_id
_entity_poly.type
_entity_poly.pdbx_seq_one_letter_code
_entity_poly.pdbx_strand_id
1 'polypeptide(L)'
;KTFNEEFIKSYNKTIAECIDGVRNFLTLHYCASDRADTPFWKATKHKIVVPEELRERLRLWKNRLPNSKNIDRNYHGFESYSYSVMLLGLNYAPLKNLPALDRIDERNAIHAFNVIKERANYLKGTLPSQYEYLTYIIKSQEQSEYLSENRFDTNFVYRSAILNK
;
A
#
# COMPACT_ATOMS: atom_id res chain seq x y z
N LYS A 1 29.40 24.63 -10.59
CA LYS A 1 28.16 24.40 -11.36
C LYS A 1 27.11 25.33 -10.79
N THR A 2 26.56 26.23 -11.61
CA THR A 2 25.45 27.10 -11.20
C THR A 2 24.16 26.49 -11.73
N PHE A 3 23.22 26.15 -10.85
CA PHE A 3 21.95 25.59 -11.25
C PHE A 3 20.98 26.72 -11.64
N ASN A 4 20.10 26.46 -12.60
CA ASN A 4 19.08 27.40 -13.01
C ASN A 4 18.03 27.53 -11.90
N GLU A 5 17.76 28.76 -11.45
CA GLU A 5 16.81 29.06 -10.36
C GLU A 5 15.38 28.58 -10.65
N GLU A 6 14.92 28.65 -11.90
CA GLU A 6 13.59 28.16 -12.27
C GLU A 6 13.50 26.63 -12.14
N PHE A 7 14.59 25.92 -12.43
CA PHE A 7 14.66 24.47 -12.23
C PHE A 7 14.68 24.12 -10.74
N ILE A 8 15.40 24.87 -9.91
CA ILE A 8 15.41 24.69 -8.45
C ILE A 8 13.99 24.89 -7.90
N LYS A 9 13.32 25.97 -8.29
CA LYS A 9 11.96 26.28 -7.83
C LYS A 9 10.95 25.21 -8.25
N SER A 10 11.01 24.76 -9.51
CA SER A 10 10.14 23.70 -10.03
C SER A 10 10.37 22.37 -9.30
N TYR A 11 11.63 22.01 -9.06
CA TYR A 11 11.99 20.81 -8.30
C TYR A 11 11.49 20.89 -6.85
N ASN A 12 11.77 21.99 -6.15
CA ASN A 12 11.36 22.19 -4.76
C ASN A 12 9.83 22.12 -4.61
N LYS A 13 9.08 22.72 -5.54
CA LYS A 13 7.62 22.61 -5.57
C LYS A 13 7.17 21.15 -5.71
N THR A 14 7.73 20.44 -6.69
CA THR A 14 7.38 19.03 -6.96
C THR A 14 7.64 18.13 -5.75
N ILE A 15 8.80 18.30 -5.11
CA ILE A 15 9.15 17.52 -3.91
C ILE A 15 8.29 17.91 -2.71
N ALA A 16 7.99 19.20 -2.52
CA ALA A 16 7.09 19.63 -1.46
C ALA A 16 5.70 19.01 -1.60
N GLU A 17 5.12 19.03 -2.80
CA GLU A 17 3.82 18.40 -3.10
C GLU A 17 3.85 16.88 -2.87
N CYS A 18 4.95 16.21 -3.21
CA CYS A 18 5.16 14.79 -2.89
C CYS A 18 5.08 14.53 -1.38
N ILE A 19 5.90 15.24 -0.61
CA ILE A 19 6.01 15.05 0.84
C ILE A 19 4.71 15.43 1.55
N ASP A 20 4.04 16.50 1.11
CA ASP A 20 2.74 16.90 1.63
C ASP A 20 1.68 15.82 1.37
N GLY A 21 1.70 15.21 0.19
CA GLY A 21 0.86 14.05 -0.15
C GLY A 21 1.08 12.85 0.75
N VAL A 22 2.34 12.46 0.99
CA VAL A 22 2.69 11.39 1.95
C VAL A 22 2.22 11.74 3.35
N ARG A 23 2.49 12.96 3.83
CA ARG A 23 2.02 13.45 5.14
C ARG A 23 0.51 13.37 5.25
N ASN A 24 -0.23 13.79 4.22
CA ASN A 24 -1.68 13.74 4.21
C ASN A 24 -2.18 12.30 4.31
N PHE A 25 -1.61 11.37 3.54
CA PHE A 25 -1.97 9.95 3.62
C PHE A 25 -1.65 9.33 4.98
N LEU A 26 -0.52 9.66 5.61
CA LEU A 26 -0.19 9.17 6.96
C LEU A 26 -1.11 9.77 8.02
N THR A 27 -1.38 11.08 7.95
CA THR A 27 -2.27 11.78 8.88
C THR A 27 -3.68 11.18 8.85
N LEU A 28 -4.14 10.79 7.66
CA LEU A 28 -5.43 10.12 7.46
C LEU A 28 -5.61 8.90 8.37
N HIS A 29 -4.57 8.10 8.59
CA HIS A 29 -4.64 6.87 9.40
C HIS A 29 -5.06 7.16 10.84
N TYR A 30 -4.71 8.35 11.34
CA TYR A 30 -4.96 8.75 12.71
C TYR A 30 -6.26 9.54 12.87
N CYS A 31 -6.52 10.49 11.97
CA CYS A 31 -7.68 11.37 12.11
C CYS A 31 -8.99 10.74 11.64
N ALA A 32 -8.93 9.74 10.74
CA ALA A 32 -10.13 9.03 10.28
C ALA A 32 -10.57 7.89 11.22
N SER A 33 -9.69 7.42 12.12
CA SER A 33 -10.00 6.35 13.06
C SER A 33 -11.08 6.74 14.06
N ASP A 34 -11.97 5.80 14.35
CA ASP A 34 -12.98 5.93 15.41
C ASP A 34 -12.43 5.67 16.82
N ARG A 35 -11.22 5.12 16.96
CA ARG A 35 -10.58 4.83 18.24
C ARG A 35 -10.47 6.05 19.14
N ALA A 36 -10.81 5.87 20.41
CA ALA A 36 -10.66 6.87 21.47
C ALA A 36 -10.38 6.21 22.84
N ASP A 37 -9.88 4.98 22.81
CA ASP A 37 -9.71 4.11 23.97
C ASP A 37 -8.48 4.48 24.82
N THR A 38 -7.47 5.13 24.24
CA THR A 38 -6.26 5.56 24.95
C THR A 38 -6.07 7.08 24.90
N PRO A 39 -5.27 7.68 25.79
CA PRO A 39 -4.90 9.09 25.71
C PRO A 39 -4.30 9.49 24.35
N PHE A 40 -3.54 8.57 23.74
CA PHE A 40 -3.00 8.76 22.40
C PHE A 40 -4.11 8.94 21.35
N TRP A 41 -5.07 8.01 21.27
CA TRP A 41 -6.17 8.08 20.30
C TRP A 41 -7.16 9.22 20.58
N LYS A 42 -7.31 9.64 21.83
CA LYS A 42 -8.04 10.88 22.14
C LYS A 42 -7.30 12.11 21.63
N ALA A 43 -5.97 12.14 21.76
CA ALA A 43 -5.14 13.22 21.24
C ALA A 43 -5.19 13.29 19.71
N THR A 44 -5.28 12.17 18.99
CA THR A 44 -5.35 12.21 17.52
C THR A 44 -6.58 12.94 16.99
N LYS A 45 -7.69 12.96 17.76
CA LYS A 45 -8.93 13.67 17.40
C LYS A 45 -8.89 15.18 17.65
N HIS A 46 -8.10 15.63 18.63
CA HIS A 46 -8.18 17.00 19.14
C HIS A 46 -6.88 17.81 19.02
N LYS A 47 -5.73 17.13 18.96
CA LYS A 47 -4.40 17.77 19.00
C LYS A 47 -3.65 17.70 17.67
N ILE A 48 -4.08 16.87 16.73
CA ILE A 48 -3.46 16.80 15.40
C ILE A 48 -3.95 17.97 14.55
N VAL A 49 -2.99 18.74 14.01
CA VAL A 49 -3.27 19.73 12.98
C VAL A 49 -3.45 19.00 11.66
N VAL A 50 -4.71 18.77 11.29
CA VAL A 50 -5.07 18.23 9.98
C VAL A 50 -4.92 19.34 8.94
N PRO A 51 -4.07 19.17 7.90
CA PRO A 51 -3.96 20.13 6.81
C PRO A 51 -5.32 20.42 6.18
N GLU A 52 -5.60 21.67 5.79
CA GLU A 52 -6.94 22.05 5.31
C GLU A 52 -7.35 21.25 4.07
N GLU A 53 -6.42 21.00 3.16
CA GLU A 53 -6.66 20.15 1.99
C GLU A 53 -7.15 18.74 2.36
N LEU A 54 -6.50 18.10 3.35
CA LEU A 54 -6.94 16.79 3.84
C LEU A 54 -8.32 16.89 4.50
N ARG A 55 -8.60 17.98 5.23
CA ARG A 55 -9.90 18.22 5.86
C ARG A 55 -11.01 18.37 4.81
N GLU A 56 -10.78 19.12 3.74
CA GLU A 56 -11.70 19.26 2.62
C GLU A 56 -11.98 17.91 1.95
N ARG A 57 -10.92 17.14 1.69
CA ARG A 57 -11.05 15.78 1.14
C ARG A 57 -11.84 14.86 2.05
N LEU A 58 -11.57 14.87 3.35
CA LEU A 58 -12.32 14.09 4.33
C LEU A 58 -13.81 14.44 4.35
N ARG A 59 -14.16 15.74 4.28
CA ARG A 59 -15.56 16.18 4.16
C ARG A 59 -16.19 15.65 2.87
N LEU A 60 -15.48 15.74 1.75
CA LEU A 60 -15.93 15.20 0.47
C LEU A 60 -16.10 13.67 0.54
N TRP A 61 -15.17 12.98 1.20
CA TRP A 61 -15.15 11.53 1.28
C TRP A 61 -16.19 10.93 2.24
N LYS A 62 -16.83 11.76 3.09
CA LYS A 62 -18.07 11.38 3.80
C LYS A 62 -19.28 11.25 2.88
N ASN A 63 -19.20 11.74 1.65
CA ASN A 63 -20.30 11.72 0.70
C ASN A 63 -20.03 10.82 -0.52
N ARG A 64 -18.78 10.41 -0.74
CA ARG A 64 -18.37 9.50 -1.83
C ARG A 64 -16.99 8.92 -1.57
N LEU A 65 -16.66 7.77 -2.13
CA LEU A 65 -15.30 7.25 -2.02
C LEU A 65 -14.27 8.08 -2.83
N PRO A 66 -12.99 8.03 -2.44
CA PRO A 66 -11.90 8.59 -3.22
C PRO A 66 -11.89 8.08 -4.67
N ASN A 67 -11.49 8.92 -5.60
CA ASN A 67 -11.28 8.57 -7.01
C ASN A 67 -10.12 9.39 -7.58
N SER A 68 -9.64 9.02 -8.77
CA SER A 68 -8.47 9.64 -9.41
C SER A 68 -8.59 11.16 -9.64
N LYS A 69 -9.80 11.73 -9.60
CA LYS A 69 -10.03 13.18 -9.74
C LYS A 69 -10.03 13.93 -8.41
N ASN A 70 -10.02 13.21 -7.28
CA ASN A 70 -10.15 13.81 -5.95
C ASN A 70 -9.07 13.35 -4.95
N ILE A 71 -8.02 12.72 -5.48
CA ILE A 71 -6.74 12.49 -4.80
C ILE A 71 -5.64 13.24 -5.55
N ASP A 72 -4.58 13.67 -4.85
CA ASP A 72 -3.37 14.11 -5.55
C ASP A 72 -2.67 12.91 -6.13
N ARG A 73 -2.74 12.74 -7.43
CA ARG A 73 -2.01 11.64 -8.07
C ARG A 73 -0.54 11.99 -8.32
N ASN A 74 -0.20 13.29 -8.28
CA ASN A 74 0.93 13.74 -9.06
C ASN A 74 2.29 13.28 -8.52
N TYR A 75 2.48 13.00 -7.21
CA TYR A 75 3.85 12.83 -6.73
C TYR A 75 4.13 11.80 -5.62
N HIS A 76 3.13 11.26 -4.91
CA HIS A 76 3.39 10.42 -3.73
C HIS A 76 3.11 8.91 -3.91
N GLY A 77 2.62 8.47 -5.08
CA GLY A 77 2.47 7.05 -5.43
C GLY A 77 1.31 6.28 -4.76
N PHE A 78 0.44 6.94 -3.98
CA PHE A 78 -0.75 6.27 -3.43
C PHE A 78 -1.95 6.46 -4.36
N GLU A 79 -2.43 5.36 -4.91
CA GLU A 79 -3.59 5.34 -5.79
C GLU A 79 -4.90 5.51 -5.01
N SER A 80 -5.98 5.85 -5.73
CA SER A 80 -7.29 6.10 -5.11
C SER A 80 -7.86 4.90 -4.34
N TYR A 81 -7.50 3.68 -4.74
CA TYR A 81 -7.88 2.49 -3.99
C TYR A 81 -7.19 2.42 -2.62
N SER A 82 -5.95 2.92 -2.47
CA SER A 82 -5.23 2.93 -1.19
C SER A 82 -5.94 3.79 -0.15
N TYR A 83 -6.40 4.97 -0.58
CA TYR A 83 -7.25 5.83 0.26
C TYR A 83 -8.58 5.17 0.59
N SER A 84 -9.23 4.54 -0.40
CA SER A 84 -10.54 3.90 -0.20
C SER A 84 -10.45 2.74 0.79
N VAL A 85 -9.45 1.85 0.66
CA VAL A 85 -9.23 0.72 1.57
C VAL A 85 -8.93 1.23 2.98
N MET A 86 -8.08 2.25 3.12
CA MET A 86 -7.74 2.82 4.42
C MET A 86 -8.96 3.43 5.11
N LEU A 87 -9.72 4.27 4.41
CA LEU A 87 -10.92 4.91 4.94
C LEU A 87 -11.97 3.88 5.35
N LEU A 88 -12.28 2.92 4.47
CA LEU A 88 -13.25 1.88 4.77
C LEU A 88 -12.80 0.99 5.94
N GLY A 89 -11.51 0.63 5.99
CA GLY A 89 -10.93 -0.15 7.08
C GLY A 89 -10.95 0.58 8.44
N LEU A 90 -10.93 1.91 8.43
CA LEU A 90 -11.06 2.77 9.61
C LEU A 90 -12.51 3.15 9.93
N ASN A 91 -13.49 2.50 9.30
CA ASN A 91 -14.91 2.79 9.46
C ASN A 91 -15.29 4.24 9.04
N TYR A 92 -14.49 4.84 8.17
CA TYR A 92 -14.75 6.12 7.53
C TYR A 92 -15.38 5.90 6.15
N ALA A 93 -16.66 5.50 6.14
CA ALA A 93 -17.40 5.28 4.90
C ALA A 93 -18.32 6.48 4.54
N PRO A 94 -18.70 6.63 3.26
CA PRO A 94 -19.80 7.50 2.87
C PRO A 94 -21.10 7.12 3.57
N LEU A 95 -21.91 8.11 3.97
CA LEU A 95 -23.17 7.87 4.68
C LEU A 95 -24.27 7.27 3.78
N LYS A 96 -24.16 7.50 2.46
CA LYS A 96 -25.09 7.02 1.44
C LYS A 96 -24.32 6.63 0.18
N ASN A 97 -24.94 5.78 -0.63
CA ASN A 97 -24.49 5.50 -1.98
C ASN A 97 -24.63 6.77 -2.87
N LEU A 98 -23.99 6.75 -4.04
CA LEU A 98 -24.18 7.81 -5.03
C LEU A 98 -25.61 7.70 -5.61
N PRO A 99 -26.36 8.82 -5.78
CA PRO A 99 -27.73 8.77 -6.32
C PRO A 99 -27.84 8.12 -7.71
N ALA A 100 -26.75 8.15 -8.50
CA ALA A 100 -26.70 7.47 -9.79
C ALA A 100 -26.85 5.94 -9.67
N LEU A 101 -26.47 5.35 -8.53
CA LEU A 101 -26.56 3.92 -8.28
C LEU A 101 -28.00 3.45 -8.04
N ASP A 102 -28.90 4.33 -7.62
CA ASP A 102 -30.32 3.98 -7.39
C ASP A 102 -31.05 3.56 -8.67
N ARG A 103 -30.45 3.85 -9.83
CA ARG A 103 -30.97 3.53 -11.17
C ARG A 103 -30.19 2.42 -11.87
N ILE A 104 -29.17 1.87 -11.22
CA ILE A 104 -28.30 0.85 -11.79
C ILE A 104 -28.69 -0.50 -11.19
N ASP A 105 -28.83 -1.49 -12.06
CA ASP A 105 -29.08 -2.87 -11.66
C ASP A 105 -27.84 -3.47 -10.96
N GLU A 106 -28.04 -3.96 -9.75
CA GLU A 106 -26.99 -4.55 -8.92
C GLU A 106 -26.47 -5.90 -9.43
N ARG A 107 -27.18 -6.59 -10.33
CA ARG A 107 -26.80 -7.93 -10.83
C ARG A 107 -25.38 -7.96 -11.39
N ASN A 108 -24.97 -6.92 -12.11
CA ASN A 108 -23.62 -6.81 -12.66
C ASN A 108 -22.56 -6.67 -11.56
N ALA A 109 -22.86 -5.91 -10.50
CA ALA A 109 -21.95 -5.74 -9.36
C ALA A 109 -21.83 -7.04 -8.56
N ILE A 110 -22.95 -7.72 -8.29
CA ILE A 110 -22.97 -9.02 -7.62
C ILE A 110 -22.17 -10.06 -8.41
N HIS A 111 -22.34 -10.11 -9.72
CA HIS A 111 -21.56 -11.00 -10.58
C HIS A 111 -20.06 -10.68 -10.51
N ALA A 112 -19.66 -9.41 -10.60
CA ALA A 112 -18.26 -9.02 -10.45
C ALA A 112 -17.66 -9.41 -9.09
N PHE A 113 -18.41 -9.26 -8.00
CA PHE A 113 -17.97 -9.69 -6.67
C PHE A 113 -17.78 -11.21 -6.59
N ASN A 114 -18.66 -11.99 -7.21
CA ASN A 114 -18.53 -13.45 -7.26
C ASN A 114 -17.27 -13.87 -8.04
N VAL A 115 -17.00 -13.26 -9.19
CA VAL A 115 -15.77 -13.52 -9.96
C VAL A 115 -14.51 -13.23 -9.14
N ILE A 116 -14.48 -12.12 -8.40
CA ILE A 116 -13.36 -11.78 -7.52
C ILE A 116 -13.20 -12.83 -6.41
N LYS A 117 -14.30 -13.26 -5.79
CA LYS A 117 -14.30 -14.27 -4.72
C LYS A 117 -13.81 -15.63 -5.21
N GLU A 118 -14.27 -16.08 -6.37
CA GLU A 118 -13.83 -17.34 -6.99
C GLU A 118 -12.34 -17.31 -7.30
N ARG A 119 -11.85 -16.21 -7.90
CA ARG A 119 -10.42 -16.04 -8.16
C ARG A 119 -9.59 -16.03 -6.88
N ALA A 120 -10.06 -15.35 -5.84
CA ALA A 120 -9.38 -15.33 -4.54
C ALA A 120 -9.29 -16.73 -3.92
N ASN A 121 -10.37 -17.52 -3.98
CA ASN A 121 -10.39 -18.90 -3.49
C ASN A 121 -9.44 -19.80 -4.29
N TYR A 122 -9.43 -19.67 -5.62
CA TYR A 122 -8.50 -20.39 -6.48
C TYR A 122 -7.04 -20.08 -6.12
N LEU A 123 -6.68 -18.79 -6.03
CA LEU A 123 -5.32 -18.38 -5.69
C LEU A 123 -4.91 -18.86 -4.29
N LYS A 124 -5.81 -18.76 -3.31
CA LYS A 124 -5.56 -19.27 -1.95
C LYS A 124 -5.28 -20.78 -1.93
N GLY A 125 -5.94 -21.56 -2.80
CA GLY A 125 -5.77 -23.01 -2.87
C GLY A 125 -4.60 -23.48 -3.73
N THR A 126 -4.01 -22.60 -4.55
CA THR A 126 -3.00 -22.99 -5.57
C THR A 126 -1.65 -22.32 -5.40
N LEU A 127 -1.59 -21.15 -4.76
CA LEU A 127 -0.33 -20.49 -4.49
C LEU A 127 0.39 -21.18 -3.32
N PRO A 128 1.74 -21.37 -3.42
CA PRO A 128 2.52 -21.80 -2.27
C PRO A 128 2.50 -20.73 -1.18
N SER A 129 2.79 -21.13 0.06
CA SER A 129 3.08 -20.16 1.11
C SER A 129 4.29 -19.31 0.74
N GLN A 130 4.39 -18.11 1.33
CA GLN A 130 5.54 -17.23 1.14
C GLN A 130 6.86 -17.94 1.50
N TYR A 131 6.86 -18.74 2.57
CA TYR A 131 8.03 -19.51 2.99
C TYR A 131 8.47 -20.53 1.95
N GLU A 132 7.53 -21.32 1.42
CA GLU A 132 7.82 -22.34 0.40
C GLU A 132 8.36 -21.70 -0.89
N TYR A 133 7.73 -20.62 -1.35
CA TYR A 133 8.16 -19.91 -2.54
C TYR A 133 9.56 -19.32 -2.39
N LEU A 134 9.83 -18.60 -1.29
CA LEU A 134 11.15 -18.01 -1.04
C LEU A 134 12.23 -19.08 -0.88
N THR A 135 11.91 -20.19 -0.21
CA THR A 135 12.84 -21.33 -0.06
C THR A 135 13.18 -21.94 -1.41
N TYR A 136 12.19 -22.14 -2.28
CA TYR A 136 12.41 -22.63 -3.64
C TYR A 136 13.31 -21.69 -4.45
N ILE A 137 13.01 -20.38 -4.43
CA ILE A 137 13.80 -19.39 -5.16
C ILE A 137 15.25 -19.37 -4.68
N ILE A 138 15.49 -19.29 -3.37
CA ILE A 138 16.85 -19.24 -2.80
C ILE A 138 17.63 -20.50 -3.20
N LYS A 139 17.05 -21.69 -3.02
CA LYS A 139 17.70 -22.95 -3.42
C LYS A 139 17.98 -23.04 -4.92
N SER A 140 17.08 -22.51 -5.75
CA SER A 140 17.28 -22.50 -7.20
C SER A 140 18.40 -21.54 -7.64
N GLN A 141 18.60 -20.44 -6.92
CA GLN A 141 19.71 -19.50 -7.16
C GLN A 141 21.05 -20.08 -6.70
N GLU A 142 21.09 -20.70 -5.52
CA GLU A 142 22.28 -21.41 -5.02
C GLU A 142 22.74 -22.50 -6.00
N GLN A 143 21.79 -23.22 -6.62
CA GLN A 143 22.10 -24.21 -7.67
C GLN A 143 22.55 -23.58 -8.99
N SER A 144 22.19 -22.33 -9.27
CA SER A 144 22.54 -21.61 -10.50
C SER A 144 23.91 -20.91 -10.42
N GLU A 145 24.32 -20.40 -9.25
CA GLU A 145 25.63 -19.75 -9.03
C GLU A 145 26.77 -20.73 -8.73
N TYR A 146 26.44 -21.96 -8.27
CA TYR A 146 27.45 -23.00 -8.00
C TYR A 146 28.22 -23.48 -9.25
N LEU A 147 27.67 -23.29 -10.45
CA LEU A 147 28.31 -23.68 -11.72
C LEU A 147 29.03 -22.54 -12.46
N SER A 148 28.79 -21.28 -12.08
CA SER A 148 29.48 -20.13 -12.69
C SER A 148 30.75 -19.73 -11.95
N GLU A 149 30.81 -19.90 -10.62
CA GLU A 149 31.92 -19.38 -9.81
C GLU A 149 32.90 -20.44 -9.27
N ASN A 150 32.51 -21.72 -9.18
CA ASN A 150 33.38 -22.78 -8.65
C ASN A 150 34.04 -23.65 -9.74
N ARG A 151 34.86 -22.99 -10.59
CA ARG A 151 36.01 -23.65 -11.24
C ARG A 151 37.26 -23.54 -10.36
N PHE A 152 37.12 -23.75 -9.04
CA PHE A 152 38.21 -23.80 -8.07
C PHE A 152 38.03 -24.94 -7.05
N ASP A 153 39.17 -25.52 -6.68
CA ASP A 153 39.44 -26.87 -6.17
C ASP A 153 38.58 -27.33 -4.98
N THR A 154 37.91 -28.47 -5.13
CA THR A 154 36.92 -29.05 -4.20
C THR A 154 37.50 -29.71 -2.94
N ASN A 155 38.74 -29.45 -2.58
CA ASN A 155 39.45 -30.21 -1.56
C ASN A 155 39.32 -29.72 -0.09
N PHE A 156 38.57 -28.66 0.21
CA PHE A 156 38.60 -28.08 1.56
C PHE A 156 37.39 -28.36 2.48
N VAL A 157 36.21 -28.73 1.96
CA VAL A 157 34.99 -28.73 2.79
C VAL A 157 34.60 -30.10 3.37
N TYR A 158 35.24 -31.21 2.94
CA TYR A 158 34.86 -32.56 3.39
C TYR A 158 35.64 -33.13 4.60
N ARG A 159 36.50 -32.35 5.29
CA ARG A 159 37.33 -32.90 6.39
C ARG A 159 36.84 -32.68 7.83
N SER A 160 35.75 -31.95 8.08
CA SER A 160 35.28 -31.72 9.47
C SER A 160 33.97 -32.42 9.85
N ALA A 161 33.29 -33.10 8.92
CA ALA A 161 32.06 -33.84 9.20
C ALA A 161 32.28 -35.34 9.51
N ILE A 162 33.53 -35.80 9.55
CA ILE A 162 33.89 -37.12 10.09
C ILE A 162 34.89 -36.87 11.21
N LEU A 163 34.39 -36.57 12.40
CA LEU A 163 35.04 -36.74 13.72
C LEU A 163 34.19 -36.02 14.78
N ASN A 164 33.01 -36.59 15.10
CA ASN A 164 32.50 -36.67 16.47
C ASN A 164 31.21 -37.51 16.48
N LYS A 165 31.45 -38.82 16.69
CA LYS A 165 30.58 -39.92 17.16
C LYS A 165 29.18 -40.05 16.56
#